data_AF-A0A1C6JK76-F1
#
_entry.id   AF-A0A1C6JK76-F1
#
_cell.length_a   1.000
_cell.length_b   1.000
_cell.length_c   1.000
_cell.angle_alpha   90.00
_cell.angle_beta   90.00
_cell.angle_gamma   90.00
#
_symmetry.space_group_name_H-M   'P 1'
#
loop_
_entity.id
_entity.type
_entity.pdbx_description
1 polymer ?
#
loop_
_entity_poly.entity_id
_entity_poly.type
_entity_poly.pdbx_seq_one_letter_code
_entity_poly.pdbx_strand_id
1 'polypeptide(L)' 'MPEILLSGDHGKVAAWRKKQSYKRTMERRPDLFAKFDKSQLTSKADKKILAEAEAEFVAEHPDCAAERAES' A
#
# COMPACT_ATOMS: atom_id res chain seq x y z
N MET A 1 -15.01 3.70 11.01
CA MET A 1 -15.16 2.37 10.36
C MET A 1 -15.41 2.61 8.88
N PRO A 2 -14.59 2.08 7.97
CA PRO A 2 -14.66 2.44 6.55
C PRO A 2 -15.94 1.89 5.88
N GLU A 3 -16.56 2.72 5.05
CA GLU A 3 -17.82 2.40 4.34
C GLU A 3 -17.68 1.16 3.43
N ILE A 4 -16.46 0.86 2.98
CA ILE A 4 -16.12 -0.33 2.18
C ILE A 4 -16.50 -1.65 2.86
N LEU A 5 -16.57 -1.68 4.20
CA LEU A 5 -16.94 -2.85 4.99
C LEU A 5 -18.46 -2.99 5.16
N LEU A 6 -19.24 -1.91 4.95
CA LEU A 6 -20.70 -1.94 5.06
C LEU A 6 -21.37 -2.44 3.77
N SER A 7 -20.74 -2.29 2.60
CA SER A 7 -21.37 -2.65 1.32
C SER A 7 -21.43 -4.16 1.03
N GLY A 8 -20.86 -5.03 1.86
CA GLY A 8 -20.89 -6.50 1.65
C GLY A 8 -20.09 -7.01 0.44
N ASP A 9 -19.45 -6.12 -0.33
CA ASP A 9 -18.64 -6.45 -1.50
C ASP A 9 -17.28 -7.04 -1.10
N HIS A 10 -17.22 -8.36 -0.90
CA HIS A 10 -16.00 -9.07 -0.50
C HIS A 10 -14.81 -8.82 -1.44
N GLY A 11 -15.05 -8.61 -2.74
CA GLY A 11 -13.99 -8.29 -3.71
C GLY A 11 -13.33 -6.94 -3.46
N LYS A 12 -14.12 -5.90 -3.16
CA LYS A 12 -13.60 -4.56 -2.84
C LYS A 12 -12.90 -4.55 -1.49
N VAL A 13 -13.44 -5.29 -0.50
CA VAL A 13 -12.81 -5.45 0.81
C VAL A 13 -11.45 -6.15 0.71
N ALA A 14 -11.33 -7.19 -0.12
CA ALA A 14 -10.06 -7.89 -0.34
C ALA A 14 -9.02 -6.94 -0.97
N ALA A 15 -9.41 -6.17 -1.98
CA ALA A 15 -8.53 -5.17 -2.60
C ALA A 15 -8.09 -4.10 -1.59
N TRP A 16 -9.03 -3.57 -0.80
CA TRP A 16 -8.75 -2.59 0.24
C TRP A 16 -7.83 -3.14 1.33
N ARG A 17 -8.06 -4.36 1.81
CA ARG A 17 -7.18 -4.99 2.82
C ARG A 17 -5.76 -5.19 2.30
N LYS A 18 -5.59 -5.63 1.05
CA LYS A 18 -4.27 -5.75 0.43
C LYS A 18 -3.57 -4.40 0.34
N LYS A 19 -4.28 -3.37 -0.14
CA LYS A 19 -3.80 -1.98 -0.21
C LYS A 19 -3.31 -1.47 1.15
N GLN A 20 -4.11 -1.66 2.21
CA GLN A 20 -3.76 -1.27 3.58
C GLN A 20 -2.56 -2.05 4.12
N SER A 21 -2.45 -3.35 3.79
CA SER A 21 -1.28 -4.16 4.16
C SER A 21 0.00 -3.62 3.53
N TYR A 22 -0.04 -3.22 2.25
CA TYR A 22 1.11 -2.61 1.58
C TYR A 22 1.48 -1.27 2.21
N LYS A 23 0.53 -0.36 2.40
CA LYS A 23 0.75 0.94 3.07
C LYS A 23 1.42 0.77 4.43
N ARG A 24 0.86 -0.08 5.30
CA ARG A 24 1.41 -0.34 6.63
C ARG A 24 2.80 -0.98 6.60
N THR A 25 3.10 -1.77 5.56
CA THR A 25 4.43 -2.33 5.35
C THR A 25 5.42 -1.25 4.92
N MET A 26 5.02 -0.34 4.03
CA MET A 26 5.84 0.79 3.57
C MET A 26 6.13 1.78 4.70
N GLU A 27 5.14 2.09 5.55
CA GLU A 27 5.29 2.98 6.71
C GLU A 27 6.20 2.38 7.79
N ARG A 28 5.94 1.13 8.20
CA ARG A 28 6.62 0.55 9.38
C ARG A 28 7.92 -0.16 9.06
N ARG A 29 8.03 -0.75 7.86
CA ARG A 29 9.17 -1.56 7.45
C ARG A 29 9.51 -1.33 5.98
N PRO A 30 9.97 -0.12 5.60
CA PRO A 30 10.39 0.17 4.23
C PRO A 30 11.50 -0.80 3.75
N ASP A 31 12.34 -1.31 4.65
CA ASP A 31 13.39 -2.30 4.35
C ASP A 31 12.83 -3.66 3.89
N LEU A 32 11.69 -4.07 4.45
CA LEU A 32 11.02 -5.32 4.05
C LEU A 32 10.30 -5.15 2.71
N PHE A 33 9.77 -3.95 2.44
CA PHE A 33 9.15 -3.63 1.16
C PHE A 33 10.18 -3.52 0.03
N ALA A 34 11.38 -3.01 0.30
CA ALA A 34 12.49 -2.98 -0.67
C ALA A 34 12.95 -4.39 -1.07
N LYS A 35 12.86 -5.36 -0.16
CA LYS A 35 13.12 -6.79 -0.40
C LYS A 35 11.91 -7.54 -0.98
N PHE A 36 10.76 -6.88 -1.11
CA PHE A 36 9.56 -7.52 -1.60
C PHE A 36 9.65 -7.67 -3.12
N ASP A 37 9.77 -8.93 -3.57
CA ASP A 37 9.81 -9.27 -4.98
C ASP A 37 8.44 -9.01 -5.64
N LYS A 38 8.32 -7.86 -6.33
CA LYS A 38 7.17 -7.51 -7.19
C LYS A 38 6.92 -8.57 -8.29
N SER A 39 7.88 -9.45 -8.53
CA SER A 39 7.80 -10.61 -9.44
C SER A 39 6.84 -11.70 -8.96
N GLN A 40 6.62 -11.84 -7.65
CA GLN A 40 5.68 -12.82 -7.09
C GLN A 40 4.21 -12.47 -7.38
N LEU A 41 3.96 -11.26 -7.88
CA LEU A 41 2.64 -10.78 -8.23
C LEU A 41 2.23 -11.30 -9.62
N THR A 42 1.63 -12.50 -9.62
CA THR A 42 1.19 -13.20 -10.84
C THR A 42 -0.07 -12.59 -11.47
N SER A 43 -0.88 -11.88 -10.68
CA SER A 43 -2.16 -11.32 -11.13
C SER A 43 -2.09 -9.82 -11.45
N LYS A 44 -2.72 -9.40 -12.56
CA LYS A 44 -2.83 -7.99 -12.97
C LYS A 44 -3.55 -7.13 -11.91
N ALA A 45 -4.53 -7.70 -11.22
CA ALA A 45 -5.28 -7.01 -10.17
C ALA A 45 -4.36 -6.59 -9.01
N ASP A 46 -3.47 -7.47 -8.57
CA ASP A 46 -2.54 -7.19 -7.50
C ASP A 46 -1.52 -6.12 -7.89
N LYS A 47 -1.02 -6.13 -9.13
CA LYS A 47 -0.11 -5.07 -9.64
C LYS A 47 -0.78 -3.70 -9.63
N LYS A 48 -2.07 -3.65 -9.99
CA LYS A 48 -2.87 -2.43 -9.93
C LYS A 48 -3.06 -1.95 -8.48
N ILE A 49 -3.39 -2.85 -7.56
CA ILE A 49 -3.55 -2.52 -6.14
C ILE A 49 -2.25 -1.99 -5.53
N LEU A 50 -1.10 -2.58 -5.90
CA LEU A 50 0.22 -2.12 -5.46
C LEU A 50 0.49 -0.70 -5.98
N ALA A 51 0.28 -0.46 -7.27
CA ALA A 51 0.47 0.86 -7.87
C ALA A 51 -0.44 1.92 -7.24
N GLU A 52 -1.70 1.60 -6.98
CA GLU A 52 -2.62 2.49 -6.25
C GLU A 52 -2.19 2.71 -4.79
N ALA A 53 -1.66 1.69 -4.12
CA ALA A 53 -1.13 1.82 -2.76
C ALA A 53 0.10 2.72 -2.73
N GLU A 54 1.04 2.55 -3.66
CA GLU A 54 2.24 3.37 -3.82
C GLU A 54 1.85 4.84 -4.13
N ALA A 55 0.92 5.07 -5.06
CA ALA A 55 0.48 6.42 -5.42
C ALA A 55 -0.19 7.16 -4.25
N GLU A 56 -1.09 6.49 -3.51
CA GLU A 56 -1.71 7.09 -2.33
C GLU A 56 -0.72 7.27 -1.19
N PHE A 57 0.20 6.33 -0.97
CA PHE A 57 1.24 6.46 0.06
C PHE A 57 2.14 7.67 -0.20
N VAL A 58 2.56 7.87 -1.45
CA VAL A 58 3.33 9.07 -1.85
C VAL A 58 2.50 10.35 -1.69
N ALA A 59 1.20 10.31 -1.99
CA ALA A 59 0.32 11.47 -1.83
C ALA A 59 0.05 11.81 -0.36
N GLU A 60 -0.05 10.82 0.53
CA GLU A 60 -0.27 11.01 1.97
C GLU A 60 1.03 11.33 2.74
N HIS A 61 2.19 10.90 2.25
CA HIS A 61 3.50 11.17 2.86
C HIS A 61 4.44 11.96 1.92
N PRO A 62 4.11 13.22 1.57
CA PRO A 62 5.08 14.10 0.89
C PRO A 62 6.32 14.39 1.76
N ASP A 63 6.23 14.14 3.07
CA ASP A 63 7.17 14.61 4.09
C ASP A 63 8.30 13.61 4.43
N CYS A 64 8.22 12.34 3.99
CA CYS A 64 9.25 11.34 4.31
C CYS A 64 10.61 11.59 3.60
N ALA A 65 10.65 12.52 2.64
CA ALA A 65 11.89 13.02 2.05
C ALA A 65 12.47 14.23 2.82
N ALA A 66 11.69 14.91 3.66
CA ALA A 66 12.12 16.12 4.36
C ALA A 66 12.89 15.80 5.65
N GLU A 67 12.51 14.76 6.41
CA GLU A 67 13.14 14.47 7.71
C GLU A 67 14.51 13.76 7.61
N ARG A 68 14.85 13.18 6.44
CA ARG A 68 16.15 12.52 6.25
C ARG A 68 17.32 13.48 5.93
N ALA A 69 17.04 14.78 5.88
CA ALA A 69 18.04 15.84 5.70
C ALA A 69 18.48 16.51 7.01
N GLU A 70 17.86 16.18 8.15
CA GLU A 70 18.21 16.72 9.47
C GLU A 70 18.51 15.59 10.48
N SER A 71 19.68 14.97 10.36
CA SER A 71 20.54 14.50 11.49
C SER A 71 21.81 13.83 10.98
#